data_AF-A0A3S2DUT4-F1
#
_entry.id   AF-A0A3S2DUT4-F1
#
_cell.length_a   1.000
_cell.length_b   1.000
_cell.length_c   1.000
_cell.angle_alpha   90.00
_cell.angle_beta   90.00
_cell.angle_gamma   90.00
#
_symmetry.space_group_name_H-M   'P 1'
#
loop_
_entity.id
_entity.type
_entity.pdbx_description
1 polymer ?
#
loop_
_entity_poly.entity_id
_entity_poly.type
_entity_poly.pdbx_seq_one_letter_code
_entity_poly.pdbx_strand_id
1 'polypeptide(L)'
;VQRELRDVKGVSVLLYDQTCAAEKRRRRKRGTFPDPDKRVFINELVCEGCGDCGVQSNCVSIQPVETEFGRKRKIDQSSCNKDFSCVNGFCPSFVTVHGAKIRKAEGLAGKADPLEGVPVPAQFPLGEQGWAAIIDGVGGTGVVTVGAVLGMAAHLEDKGCGMIDMAGLAQKGGSVFTHVRIARTPDDIHAIRVSAGKADLVLGCDLVVSGAKKVLTAVREGHTIFVANTAEIMPGEFARSADFSLPIERLKKAIRAAAGDDKAHFFDATRTATALFGNSLGANMFMLGFAFQHSGLPLSAEAVEKAIELNGEAVAMNIAAFRWGRRAAHQPDFVRGLVAQPGPTAAGKAGQATDIAETLDDIIARRAAFLTAYQNAAYGRRYAGKLAALRAAEAKAVPGSTAVSQAAARNLFKLMAIKDEYEVARLYTDGSFAAELGKQFQSYERLEFHLAPPIMGRRGNDGSPRKSSFGPWMMKGFRVLAAMKGLRGTAFDLFGYTAERRMERQLLARYEADLELIAGSLGPARVDAAVALASVPALIRGYGHVRQASAQKAAGERQRLLERLSSTPARPELQAAE
;
A
#
# COMPACT_ATOMS: atom_id res chain seq x y z
N VAL A 1 -7.54 -18.98 32.55
CA VAL A 1 -6.37 -19.69 31.94
C VAL A 1 -5.00 -19.14 32.38
N GLN A 2 -4.41 -18.09 31.80
CA GLN A 2 -3.04 -17.67 32.18
C GLN A 2 -2.87 -17.34 33.67
N ARG A 3 -3.87 -16.69 34.28
CA ARG A 3 -3.89 -16.42 35.73
C ARG A 3 -4.02 -17.70 36.56
N GLU A 4 -4.77 -18.69 36.07
CA GLU A 4 -4.92 -19.99 36.75
C GLU A 4 -3.65 -20.83 36.64
N LEU A 5 -3.00 -20.87 35.48
CA LEU A 5 -1.75 -21.62 35.26
C LEU A 5 -0.58 -21.11 36.10
N ARG A 6 -0.60 -19.84 36.52
CA ARG A 6 0.37 -19.24 37.44
C ARG A 6 0.29 -19.85 38.83
N ASP A 7 -0.90 -20.26 39.26
CA ASP A 7 -1.15 -20.73 40.62
C ASP A 7 -0.95 -22.26 40.74
N VAL A 8 -0.71 -22.95 39.61
CA VAL A 8 -0.36 -24.39 39.57
C VAL A 8 1.13 -24.58 39.86
N LYS A 9 1.45 -25.36 40.91
CA LYS A 9 2.84 -25.73 41.22
C LYS A 9 3.41 -26.69 40.16
N GLY A 10 4.61 -26.42 39.67
CA GLY A 10 5.31 -27.25 38.67
C GLY A 10 5.42 -26.57 37.30
N VAL A 11 5.58 -27.36 36.24
CA VAL A 11 5.66 -26.87 34.85
C VAL A 11 4.28 -26.91 34.21
N SER A 12 3.76 -25.75 33.85
CA SER A 12 2.50 -25.61 33.09
C SER A 12 2.80 -25.38 31.61
N VAL A 13 2.15 -26.14 30.72
CA VAL A 13 2.22 -25.94 29.26
C VAL A 13 0.87 -25.41 28.78
N LEU A 14 0.88 -24.27 28.08
CA LEU A 14 -0.30 -23.72 27.42
C LEU A 14 -0.19 -23.92 25.91
N LEU A 15 -0.95 -24.89 25.39
CA LEU A 15 -1.05 -25.15 23.96
C LEU A 15 -2.08 -24.19 23.33
N TYR A 16 -1.59 -23.21 22.58
CA TYR A 16 -2.43 -22.37 21.75
C TYR A 16 -2.65 -23.01 20.38
N ASP A 17 -3.71 -23.81 20.24
CA ASP A 17 -4.17 -24.26 18.93
C ASP A 17 -4.97 -23.16 18.24
N GLN A 18 -4.27 -22.29 17.51
CA GLN A 18 -4.90 -21.26 16.68
C GLN A 18 -4.54 -21.46 15.22
N THR A 19 -5.57 -21.58 14.38
CA THR A 19 -5.41 -21.56 12.93
C THR A 19 -4.89 -20.19 12.48
N CYS A 20 -3.70 -20.17 11.85
CA CYS A 20 -3.11 -18.95 11.32
C CYS A 20 -3.95 -18.38 10.16
N ALA A 21 -3.70 -17.11 9.81
CA ALA A 21 -4.49 -16.43 8.79
C ALA A 21 -4.37 -17.08 7.40
N ALA A 22 -3.18 -17.58 7.04
CA ALA A 22 -2.95 -18.28 5.78
C ALA A 22 -3.76 -19.59 5.69
N GLU A 23 -3.78 -20.37 6.76
CA GLU A 23 -4.55 -21.62 6.81
C GLU A 23 -6.07 -21.34 6.81
N LYS A 24 -6.55 -20.30 7.52
CA LYS A 24 -7.95 -19.86 7.42
C LYS A 24 -8.34 -19.54 5.98
N ARG A 25 -7.50 -18.82 5.24
CA ARG A 25 -7.73 -18.49 3.83
C ARG A 25 -7.76 -19.75 2.96
N ARG A 26 -6.82 -20.67 3.15
CA ARG A 26 -6.77 -21.95 2.44
C ARG A 26 -8.04 -22.78 2.70
N ARG A 27 -8.46 -22.92 3.95
CA ARG A 27 -9.67 -23.67 4.31
C ARG A 27 -10.94 -23.02 3.77
N ARG A 28 -11.05 -21.68 3.78
CA ARG A 28 -12.18 -20.97 3.15
C ARG A 28 -12.28 -21.23 1.65
N LYS A 29 -11.14 -21.22 0.93
CA LYS A 29 -11.11 -21.60 -0.49
C LYS A 29 -11.59 -23.04 -0.73
N ARG A 30 -11.25 -23.96 0.19
CA ARG A 30 -11.69 -25.36 0.16
C ARG A 30 -13.10 -25.59 0.71
N GLY A 31 -13.79 -24.54 1.17
CA GLY A 31 -15.11 -24.66 1.82
C GLY A 31 -15.09 -25.31 3.21
N THR A 32 -13.93 -25.55 3.81
CA THR A 32 -13.79 -26.21 5.12
C THR A 32 -13.67 -25.25 6.30
N PHE A 33 -13.93 -23.96 6.08
CA PHE A 33 -13.94 -22.94 7.14
C PHE A 33 -14.97 -21.85 6.82
N PRO A 34 -15.67 -21.28 7.82
CA PRO A 34 -16.66 -20.24 7.59
C PRO A 34 -16.06 -19.04 6.84
N ASP A 35 -16.69 -18.66 5.73
CA ASP A 35 -16.34 -17.46 4.99
C ASP A 35 -17.36 -16.35 5.30
N PRO A 36 -16.97 -15.30 6.05
CA PRO A 36 -17.88 -14.21 6.34
C PRO A 36 -18.29 -13.50 5.04
N ASP A 37 -19.59 -13.36 4.83
CA ASP A 37 -20.14 -12.62 3.69
C ASP A 37 -20.19 -11.10 3.94
N LYS A 38 -19.02 -10.58 4.35
CA LYS A 38 -18.81 -9.15 4.52
C LYS A 38 -17.37 -8.79 4.17
N ARG A 39 -17.20 -7.60 3.64
CA ARG A 39 -15.91 -7.01 3.27
C ARG A 39 -15.74 -5.67 3.93
N VAL A 40 -14.50 -5.25 4.11
CA VAL A 40 -14.19 -3.94 4.67
C VAL A 40 -13.66 -3.05 3.57
N PHE A 41 -14.21 -1.85 3.49
CA PHE A 41 -13.88 -0.79 2.57
C PHE A 41 -13.33 0.41 3.34
N ILE A 42 -12.40 1.14 2.73
CA ILE A 42 -11.90 2.41 3.27
C ILE A 42 -12.25 3.52 2.28
N ASN A 43 -13.04 4.49 2.71
CA ASN A 43 -13.24 5.72 1.95
C ASN A 43 -11.94 6.55 2.00
N GLU A 44 -11.22 6.62 0.87
CA GLU A 44 -9.91 7.27 0.74
C GLU A 44 -9.97 8.76 1.07
N LEU A 45 -11.06 9.45 0.68
CA LEU A 45 -11.26 10.86 0.98
C LEU A 45 -11.47 11.11 2.47
N VAL A 46 -12.08 10.17 3.20
CA VAL A 46 -12.21 10.24 4.65
C VAL A 46 -10.90 9.83 5.34
N CYS A 47 -10.18 8.84 4.83
CA CYS A 47 -8.94 8.36 5.45
C CYS A 47 -7.90 9.47 5.68
N GLU A 48 -7.29 9.53 6.87
CA GLU A 48 -6.20 10.48 7.18
C GLU A 48 -4.80 9.88 7.00
N GLY A 49 -4.69 8.62 6.58
CA GLY A 49 -3.38 7.97 6.39
C GLY A 49 -2.56 7.82 7.66
N CYS A 50 -3.19 7.81 8.85
CA CYS A 50 -2.50 7.78 10.15
C CYS A 50 -1.85 6.43 10.51
N GLY A 51 -2.24 5.34 9.84
CA GLY A 51 -1.68 4.01 10.08
C GLY A 51 -2.19 3.29 11.33
N ASP A 52 -3.08 3.88 12.13
CA ASP A 52 -3.62 3.22 13.34
C ASP A 52 -4.29 1.87 13.03
N CYS A 53 -5.01 1.76 11.92
CA CYS A 53 -5.54 0.48 11.45
C CYS A 53 -4.46 -0.61 11.23
N GLY A 54 -3.25 -0.23 10.82
CA GLY A 54 -2.10 -1.12 10.71
C GLY A 54 -1.53 -1.50 12.08
N VAL A 55 -1.44 -0.55 13.00
CA VAL A 55 -1.05 -0.80 14.40
C VAL A 55 -1.99 -1.79 15.10
N GLN A 56 -3.31 -1.63 14.92
CA GLN A 56 -4.31 -2.49 15.56
C GLN A 56 -4.41 -3.90 14.95
N SER A 57 -4.01 -4.08 13.68
CA SER A 57 -4.30 -5.32 12.94
C SER A 57 -3.07 -6.10 12.45
N ASN A 58 -1.92 -5.44 12.35
CA ASN A 58 -0.72 -5.94 11.69
C ASN A 58 -1.03 -6.53 10.29
N CYS A 59 -1.97 -5.92 9.57
CA CYS A 59 -2.56 -6.48 8.36
C CYS A 59 -1.85 -5.98 7.10
N VAL A 60 -1.23 -6.90 6.37
CA VAL A 60 -0.63 -6.64 5.06
C VAL A 60 -1.65 -6.37 3.96
N SER A 61 -2.94 -6.61 4.16
CA SER A 61 -3.95 -6.23 3.17
C SER A 61 -4.32 -4.74 3.24
N ILE A 62 -3.84 -4.00 4.25
CA ILE A 62 -3.95 -2.54 4.32
C ILE A 62 -2.79 -1.94 3.53
N GLN A 63 -3.06 -1.60 2.28
CA GLN A 63 -2.06 -1.05 1.37
C GLN A 63 -2.07 0.49 1.39
N PRO A 64 -0.92 1.14 1.24
CA PRO A 64 -0.88 2.57 0.96
C PRO A 64 -1.48 2.84 -0.42
N VAL A 65 -2.03 4.05 -0.60
CA VAL A 65 -2.46 4.56 -1.91
C VAL A 65 -2.19 6.05 -1.95
N GLU A 66 -1.48 6.50 -2.98
CA GLU A 66 -1.27 7.93 -3.22
C GLU A 66 -2.50 8.53 -3.89
N THR A 67 -2.90 9.71 -3.39
CA THR A 67 -4.08 10.44 -3.88
C THR A 67 -3.73 11.93 -3.98
N GLU A 68 -4.54 12.72 -4.69
CA GLU A 68 -4.42 14.19 -4.75
C GLU A 68 -4.29 14.84 -3.36
N PHE A 69 -4.95 14.28 -2.34
CA PHE A 69 -4.95 14.81 -0.98
C PHE A 69 -3.94 14.10 -0.06
N GLY A 70 -2.90 13.51 -0.65
CA GLY A 70 -1.80 12.82 0.00
C GLY A 70 -2.06 11.33 0.25
N ARG A 71 -1.06 10.64 0.80
CA ARG A 71 -1.09 9.20 1.09
C ARG A 71 -2.27 8.77 1.98
N LYS A 72 -3.05 7.80 1.50
CA LYS A 72 -4.19 7.17 2.18
C LYS A 72 -3.98 5.66 2.35
N ARG A 73 -5.01 4.97 2.82
CA ARG A 73 -5.03 3.51 2.97
C ARG A 73 -6.18 2.93 2.19
N LYS A 74 -5.96 1.77 1.57
CA LYS A 74 -6.99 0.95 0.93
C LYS A 74 -6.88 -0.50 1.39
N ILE A 75 -7.97 -1.24 1.30
CA ILE A 75 -7.95 -2.69 1.53
C ILE A 75 -7.80 -3.40 0.20
N ASP A 76 -6.74 -4.20 0.07
CA ASP A 76 -6.63 -5.19 -0.99
C ASP A 76 -7.60 -6.34 -0.72
N GLN A 77 -8.68 -6.38 -1.52
CA GLN A 77 -9.76 -7.36 -1.38
C GLN A 77 -9.35 -8.77 -1.79
N SER A 78 -8.27 -8.92 -2.56
CA SER A 78 -7.76 -10.20 -3.06
C SER A 78 -6.90 -10.93 -2.02
N SER A 79 -6.20 -10.17 -1.18
CA SER A 79 -5.38 -10.71 -0.08
C SER A 79 -6.06 -10.68 1.28
N CYS A 80 -7.18 -9.96 1.43
CA CYS A 80 -7.86 -9.80 2.71
C CYS A 80 -8.27 -11.13 3.36
N ASN A 81 -7.80 -11.36 4.58
CA ASN A 81 -8.11 -12.55 5.39
C ASN A 81 -9.43 -12.43 6.18
N LYS A 82 -10.25 -11.40 5.98
CA LYS A 82 -11.58 -11.24 6.60
C LYS A 82 -11.61 -11.51 8.12
N ASP A 83 -10.58 -11.06 8.85
CA ASP A 83 -10.54 -11.08 10.32
C ASP A 83 -11.06 -9.78 10.95
N PHE A 84 -11.15 -8.72 10.13
CA PHE A 84 -11.75 -7.42 10.42
C PHE A 84 -11.11 -6.65 11.58
N SER A 85 -9.95 -7.07 12.09
CA SER A 85 -9.25 -6.37 13.19
C SER A 85 -8.80 -4.96 12.79
N CYS A 86 -8.64 -4.68 11.50
CA CYS A 86 -8.38 -3.34 10.98
C CYS A 86 -9.48 -2.33 11.36
N VAL A 87 -10.72 -2.79 11.54
CA VAL A 87 -11.86 -1.97 11.98
C VAL A 87 -11.69 -1.49 13.42
N ASN A 88 -10.81 -2.09 14.23
CA ASN A 88 -10.53 -1.59 15.58
C ASN A 88 -9.77 -0.25 15.57
N GLY A 89 -9.13 0.11 14.44
CA GLY A 89 -8.48 1.42 14.30
C GLY A 89 -9.47 2.57 14.42
N PHE A 90 -9.10 3.64 15.12
CA PHE A 90 -9.94 4.80 15.38
C PHE A 90 -10.02 5.71 14.15
N CYS A 91 -10.83 5.27 13.18
CA CYS A 91 -11.03 5.97 11.92
C CYS A 91 -12.47 5.76 11.40
N PRO A 92 -13.20 6.83 11.05
CA PRO A 92 -14.54 6.77 10.51
C PRO A 92 -14.59 6.43 9.00
N SER A 93 -13.43 6.23 8.35
CA SER A 93 -13.36 5.87 6.92
C SER A 93 -13.76 4.42 6.64
N PHE A 94 -13.84 3.58 7.67
CA PHE A 94 -14.15 2.16 7.54
C PHE A 94 -15.64 1.94 7.33
N VAL A 95 -15.96 1.20 6.28
CA VAL A 95 -17.31 0.72 5.97
C VAL A 95 -17.28 -0.79 5.82
N THR A 96 -18.13 -1.49 6.55
CA THR A 96 -18.39 -2.90 6.30
C THR A 96 -19.48 -3.03 5.24
N VAL A 97 -19.18 -3.75 4.17
CA VAL A 97 -20.08 -4.02 3.04
C VAL A 97 -20.52 -5.47 3.15
N HIS A 98 -21.78 -5.72 3.47
CA HIS A 98 -22.37 -7.06 3.61
C HIS A 98 -22.88 -7.57 2.26
N GLY A 99 -22.77 -8.87 1.99
CA GLY A 99 -23.20 -9.49 0.73
C GLY A 99 -22.36 -9.03 -0.48
N ALA A 100 -21.12 -8.59 -0.23
CA ALA A 100 -20.32 -7.86 -1.20
C ALA A 100 -19.67 -8.80 -2.23
N LYS A 101 -20.15 -8.74 -3.47
CA LYS A 101 -19.50 -9.39 -4.62
C LYS A 101 -18.48 -8.43 -5.22
N ILE A 102 -17.19 -8.81 -5.19
CA ILE A 102 -16.13 -8.02 -5.84
C ILE A 102 -16.48 -7.91 -7.33
N ARG A 103 -16.39 -6.69 -7.87
CA ARG A 103 -16.47 -6.49 -9.30
C ARG A 103 -15.28 -7.19 -9.94
N LYS A 104 -15.54 -8.24 -10.72
CA LYS A 104 -14.52 -8.77 -11.63
C LYS A 104 -14.23 -7.66 -12.63
N ALA A 105 -12.99 -7.19 -12.69
CA ALA A 105 -12.61 -6.36 -13.81
C ALA A 105 -12.80 -7.22 -15.06
N GLU A 106 -13.49 -6.69 -16.07
CA GLU A 106 -13.34 -7.22 -17.41
C GLU A 106 -11.88 -7.02 -17.76
N GLY A 107 -11.12 -8.10 -17.70
CA GLY A 107 -9.71 -8.08 -18.00
C GLY A 107 -9.48 -7.49 -19.38
N LEU A 108 -8.44 -6.68 -19.52
CA LEU A 108 -7.94 -6.28 -20.86
C LEU A 108 -7.42 -7.47 -21.66
N ALA A 109 -7.34 -8.66 -21.05
CA ALA A 109 -7.17 -9.92 -21.75
C ALA A 109 -8.37 -10.13 -22.70
N GLY A 110 -8.27 -9.54 -23.89
CA GLY A 110 -9.15 -9.83 -25.01
C GLY A 110 -8.99 -11.28 -25.48
N LYS A 111 -9.64 -11.62 -26.59
CA LYS A 111 -9.54 -12.96 -27.21
C LYS A 111 -8.18 -13.22 -27.91
N ALA A 112 -7.28 -12.24 -27.94
CA ALA A 112 -5.97 -12.39 -28.59
C ALA A 112 -5.08 -13.32 -27.77
N ASP A 113 -4.38 -14.23 -28.46
CA ASP A 113 -3.44 -15.14 -27.82
C ASP A 113 -2.25 -14.32 -27.26
N PRO A 114 -1.98 -14.35 -25.94
CA PRO A 114 -0.85 -13.63 -25.36
C PRO A 114 0.50 -14.03 -25.96
N LEU A 115 0.60 -15.21 -26.56
CA LEU A 115 1.83 -15.75 -27.15
C LEU A 115 2.00 -15.42 -28.64
N GLU A 116 1.07 -14.72 -29.27
CA GLU A 116 1.17 -14.37 -30.69
C GLU A 116 2.45 -13.57 -30.97
N GLY A 117 3.37 -14.15 -31.75
CA GLY A 117 4.68 -13.55 -32.06
C GLY A 117 5.70 -13.60 -30.91
N VAL A 118 5.46 -14.38 -29.85
CA VAL A 118 6.43 -14.62 -28.76
C VAL A 118 7.21 -15.92 -29.05
N PRO A 119 8.53 -15.87 -29.28
CA PRO A 119 9.32 -17.06 -29.52
C PRO A 119 9.43 -17.93 -28.27
N VAL A 120 9.61 -19.24 -28.45
CA VAL A 120 9.95 -20.14 -27.34
C VAL A 120 11.43 -19.93 -26.99
N PRO A 121 11.76 -19.60 -25.73
CA PRO A 121 13.15 -19.43 -25.30
C PRO A 121 13.86 -20.79 -25.22
N ALA A 122 15.20 -20.77 -25.21
CA ALA A 122 15.96 -21.96 -24.86
C ALA A 122 15.73 -22.30 -23.37
N GLN A 123 15.66 -23.59 -23.05
CA GLN A 123 15.62 -24.02 -21.65
C GLN A 123 16.98 -23.79 -20.99
N PHE A 124 16.97 -23.52 -19.68
CA PHE A 124 18.19 -23.45 -18.91
C PHE A 124 18.89 -24.83 -18.93
N PRO A 125 20.18 -24.91 -19.29
CA PRO A 125 20.88 -26.19 -19.41
C PRO A 125 21.03 -26.86 -18.04
N LEU A 126 20.63 -28.13 -17.96
CA LEU A 126 20.77 -28.94 -16.75
C LEU A 126 22.15 -29.61 -16.71
N GLY A 127 23.08 -28.97 -15.99
CA GLY A 127 24.43 -29.48 -15.75
C GLY A 127 24.48 -30.58 -14.69
N GLU A 128 25.68 -31.08 -14.39
CA GLU A 128 25.91 -32.13 -13.38
C GLU A 128 25.50 -31.70 -11.96
N GLN A 129 25.61 -30.41 -11.65
CA GLN A 129 25.19 -29.87 -10.33
C GLN A 129 23.68 -29.56 -10.25
N GLY A 130 22.92 -29.92 -11.30
CA GLY A 130 21.51 -29.58 -11.44
C GLY A 130 21.27 -28.07 -11.62
N TRP A 131 20.06 -27.65 -11.29
CA TRP A 131 19.57 -26.28 -11.33
C TRP A 131 19.01 -25.89 -9.97
N ALA A 132 19.21 -24.64 -9.57
CA ALA A 132 18.74 -24.08 -8.32
C ALA A 132 17.93 -22.79 -8.50
N ALA A 133 16.84 -22.70 -7.76
CA ALA A 133 16.13 -21.45 -7.59
C ALA A 133 15.84 -21.10 -6.14
N ILE A 134 15.78 -19.80 -5.90
CA ILE A 134 15.11 -19.23 -4.74
C ILE A 134 13.88 -18.49 -5.24
N ILE A 135 12.72 -18.88 -4.75
CA ILE A 135 11.48 -18.13 -4.91
C ILE A 135 11.23 -17.42 -3.60
N ASP A 136 11.14 -16.10 -3.63
CA ASP A 136 10.95 -15.31 -2.41
C ASP A 136 9.74 -14.40 -2.51
N GLY A 137 9.17 -14.06 -1.36
CA GLY A 137 8.05 -13.13 -1.28
C GLY A 137 7.44 -13.04 0.11
N VAL A 138 6.30 -12.37 0.19
CA VAL A 138 5.55 -12.21 1.45
C VAL A 138 4.65 -13.44 1.71
N GLY A 139 4.62 -13.91 2.95
CA GLY A 139 3.79 -15.05 3.34
C GLY A 139 2.31 -14.86 2.97
N GLY A 140 1.75 -15.89 2.32
CA GLY A 140 0.36 -15.88 1.86
C GLY A 140 0.13 -15.29 0.47
N THR A 141 1.16 -14.87 -0.27
CA THR A 141 1.00 -14.37 -1.65
C THR A 141 1.06 -15.45 -2.73
N GLY A 142 1.46 -16.69 -2.39
CA GLY A 142 1.52 -17.82 -3.33
C GLY A 142 2.93 -18.27 -3.72
N VAL A 143 3.97 -17.86 -2.98
CA VAL A 143 5.38 -18.27 -3.18
C VAL A 143 5.53 -19.80 -3.19
N VAL A 144 4.98 -20.47 -2.17
CA VAL A 144 4.99 -21.94 -2.06
C VAL A 144 4.27 -22.62 -3.23
N THR A 145 3.22 -21.99 -3.76
CA THR A 145 2.47 -22.53 -4.91
C THR A 145 3.33 -22.56 -6.16
N VAL A 146 4.17 -21.55 -6.39
CA VAL A 146 5.10 -21.56 -7.53
C VAL A 146 6.12 -22.69 -7.39
N GLY A 147 6.66 -22.90 -6.20
CA GLY A 147 7.56 -24.02 -5.93
C GLY A 147 6.91 -25.38 -6.21
N ALA A 148 5.66 -25.57 -5.78
CA ALA A 148 4.91 -26.80 -6.04
C ALA A 148 4.63 -27.01 -7.54
N VAL A 149 4.33 -25.94 -8.30
CA VAL A 149 4.16 -26.01 -9.76
C VAL A 149 5.47 -26.42 -10.43
N LEU A 150 6.61 -25.83 -10.05
CA LEU A 150 7.92 -26.23 -10.58
C LEU A 150 8.26 -27.69 -10.27
N GLY A 151 8.00 -28.13 -9.04
CA GLY A 151 8.29 -29.50 -8.64
C GLY A 151 7.42 -30.52 -9.39
N MET A 152 6.14 -30.23 -9.59
CA MET A 152 5.26 -31.07 -10.38
C MET A 152 5.65 -31.07 -11.86
N ALA A 153 6.02 -29.91 -12.41
CA ALA A 153 6.49 -29.81 -13.80
C ALA A 153 7.79 -30.60 -14.02
N ALA A 154 8.74 -30.56 -13.08
CA ALA A 154 9.94 -31.40 -13.11
C ALA A 154 9.59 -32.89 -13.05
N HIS A 155 8.65 -33.28 -12.20
CA HIS A 155 8.20 -34.66 -12.09
C HIS A 155 7.54 -35.16 -13.39
N LEU A 156 6.74 -34.33 -14.06
CA LEU A 156 6.13 -34.65 -15.35
C LEU A 156 7.14 -34.87 -16.48
N GLU A 157 8.37 -34.37 -16.32
CA GLU A 157 9.48 -34.55 -17.27
C GLU A 157 10.50 -35.58 -16.79
N ASP A 158 10.14 -36.44 -15.82
CA ASP A 158 10.98 -37.49 -15.23
C ASP A 158 12.30 -36.96 -14.62
N LYS A 159 12.32 -35.70 -14.17
CA LYS A 159 13.46 -35.06 -13.50
C LYS A 159 13.38 -35.22 -11.99
N GLY A 160 14.55 -35.21 -11.33
CA GLY A 160 14.62 -35.09 -9.88
C GLY A 160 14.22 -33.69 -9.42
N CYS A 161 13.44 -33.60 -8.34
CA CYS A 161 13.11 -32.33 -7.70
C CYS A 161 13.21 -32.41 -6.18
N GLY A 162 13.83 -31.41 -5.56
CA GLY A 162 13.86 -31.21 -4.12
C GLY A 162 13.42 -29.80 -3.77
N MET A 163 12.56 -29.64 -2.77
CA MET A 163 12.09 -28.33 -2.34
C MET A 163 12.01 -28.21 -0.82
N ILE A 164 12.33 -27.02 -0.30
CA ILE A 164 12.16 -26.68 1.11
C ILE A 164 11.62 -25.27 1.25
N ASP A 165 10.53 -25.15 1.98
CA ASP A 165 9.90 -23.88 2.31
C ASP A 165 10.39 -23.38 3.68
N MET A 166 10.93 -22.18 3.70
CA MET A 166 11.31 -21.46 4.92
C MET A 166 10.38 -20.27 5.11
N ALA A 167 9.44 -20.39 6.04
CA ALA A 167 8.64 -19.26 6.51
C ALA A 167 9.32 -18.59 7.72
N GLY A 168 9.39 -17.26 7.73
CA GLY A 168 9.83 -16.51 8.92
C GLY A 168 8.85 -16.67 10.10
N LEU A 169 9.28 -16.27 11.30
CA LEU A 169 8.49 -16.33 12.54
C LEU A 169 7.34 -15.32 12.61
N ALA A 170 7.20 -14.44 11.61
CA ALA A 170 6.20 -13.38 11.65
C ALA A 170 4.77 -13.93 11.49
N GLN A 171 3.88 -13.54 12.41
CA GLN A 171 2.49 -14.00 12.45
C GLN A 171 1.67 -13.62 11.20
N LYS A 172 2.01 -12.50 10.54
CA LYS A 172 1.41 -12.02 9.28
C LYS A 172 2.47 -11.29 8.46
N GLY A 173 2.54 -11.58 7.16
CA GLY A 173 3.32 -10.77 6.23
C GLY A 173 4.84 -10.86 6.38
N GLY A 174 5.36 -11.96 6.95
CA GLY A 174 6.79 -12.23 6.99
C GLY A 174 7.34 -12.65 5.65
N SER A 175 8.67 -12.61 5.52
CA SER A 175 9.37 -13.18 4.39
C SER A 175 9.22 -14.70 4.34
N VAL A 176 8.99 -15.22 3.14
CA VAL A 176 8.97 -16.65 2.83
C VAL A 176 9.94 -16.89 1.69
N PHE A 177 10.70 -17.97 1.81
CA PHE A 177 11.67 -18.42 0.82
C PHE A 177 11.39 -19.89 0.50
N THR A 178 11.20 -20.20 -0.77
CA THR A 178 11.13 -21.57 -1.26
C THR A 178 12.42 -21.83 -2.03
N HIS A 179 13.25 -22.76 -1.53
CA HIS A 179 14.42 -23.23 -2.25
C HIS A 179 14.00 -24.42 -3.11
N VAL A 180 14.35 -24.40 -4.39
CA VAL A 180 14.05 -25.46 -5.36
C VAL A 180 15.34 -25.95 -5.98
N ARG A 181 15.48 -27.27 -6.09
CA ARG A 181 16.52 -27.97 -6.84
C ARG A 181 15.87 -28.85 -7.87
N ILE A 182 16.35 -28.80 -9.10
CA ILE A 182 15.98 -29.72 -10.17
C ILE A 182 17.27 -30.38 -10.66
N ALA A 183 17.26 -31.69 -10.85
CA ALA A 183 18.39 -32.44 -11.38
C ALA A 183 17.90 -33.51 -12.36
N ARG A 184 18.81 -34.21 -13.03
CA ARG A 184 18.42 -35.23 -14.02
C ARG A 184 17.67 -36.37 -13.35
N THR A 185 18.15 -36.81 -12.20
CA THR A 185 17.50 -37.82 -11.36
C THR A 185 17.35 -37.33 -9.92
N PRO A 186 16.45 -37.91 -9.11
CA PRO A 186 16.33 -37.57 -7.70
C PRO A 186 17.63 -37.80 -6.90
N ASP A 187 18.41 -38.83 -7.23
CA ASP A 187 19.64 -39.21 -6.52
C ASP A 187 20.76 -38.17 -6.67
N ASP A 188 20.70 -37.35 -7.73
CA ASP A 188 21.63 -36.24 -7.97
C ASP A 188 21.40 -35.05 -7.02
N ILE A 189 20.34 -35.07 -6.19
CA ILE A 189 20.01 -33.99 -5.27
C ILE A 189 20.55 -34.30 -3.87
N HIS A 190 21.77 -33.86 -3.59
CA HIS A 190 22.41 -34.06 -2.29
C HIS A 190 22.03 -32.99 -1.23
N ALA A 191 21.63 -31.79 -1.67
CA ALA A 191 21.25 -30.70 -0.77
C ALA A 191 20.21 -29.77 -1.40
N ILE A 192 19.06 -29.65 -0.75
CA ILE A 192 17.95 -28.82 -1.26
C ILE A 192 18.22 -27.32 -1.07
N ARG A 193 18.83 -26.94 0.06
CA ARG A 193 19.09 -25.53 0.35
C ARG A 193 20.05 -24.93 -0.68
N VAL A 194 19.70 -23.75 -1.19
CA VAL A 194 20.56 -23.01 -2.11
C VAL A 194 21.64 -22.27 -1.31
N SER A 195 22.89 -22.65 -1.54
CA SER A 195 24.08 -22.07 -0.91
C SER A 195 24.49 -20.75 -1.57
N ALA A 196 25.44 -20.05 -0.97
CA ALA A 196 25.98 -18.80 -1.51
C ALA A 196 26.52 -18.98 -2.95
N GLY A 197 26.19 -18.05 -3.86
CA GLY A 197 26.63 -18.08 -5.26
C GLY A 197 26.20 -19.29 -6.08
N LYS A 198 25.16 -20.02 -5.65
CA LYS A 198 24.67 -21.25 -6.29
C LYS A 198 23.25 -21.16 -6.85
N ALA A 199 22.64 -19.98 -6.87
CA ALA A 199 21.34 -19.79 -7.52
C ALA A 199 21.51 -19.64 -9.03
N ASP A 200 20.70 -20.36 -9.81
CA ASP A 200 20.57 -20.14 -11.26
C ASP A 200 19.43 -19.17 -11.55
N LEU A 201 18.37 -19.22 -10.73
CA LEU A 201 17.23 -18.29 -10.78
C LEU A 201 16.93 -17.72 -9.39
N VAL A 202 16.67 -16.42 -9.32
CA VAL A 202 15.91 -15.81 -8.23
C VAL A 202 14.59 -15.29 -8.78
N LEU A 203 13.49 -15.85 -8.28
CA LEU A 203 12.13 -15.43 -8.60
C LEU A 203 11.57 -14.60 -7.43
N GLY A 204 11.86 -13.31 -7.48
CA GLY A 204 11.47 -12.33 -6.49
C GLY A 204 10.03 -11.87 -6.64
N CYS A 205 9.11 -12.45 -5.87
CA CYS A 205 7.70 -12.04 -5.89
C CYS A 205 7.43 -10.78 -5.05
N ASP A 206 8.40 -10.33 -4.24
CA ASP A 206 8.37 -9.09 -3.45
C ASP A 206 9.77 -8.45 -3.41
N LEU A 207 9.88 -7.20 -3.87
CA LEU A 207 11.18 -6.51 -3.99
C LEU A 207 11.97 -6.39 -2.67
N VAL A 208 11.28 -6.24 -1.53
CA VAL A 208 11.94 -6.07 -0.22
C VAL A 208 12.57 -7.39 0.22
N VAL A 209 11.82 -8.48 0.06
CA VAL A 209 12.32 -9.82 0.38
C VAL A 209 13.47 -10.20 -0.57
N SER A 210 13.34 -9.90 -1.86
CA SER A 210 14.37 -10.20 -2.86
C SER A 210 15.66 -9.42 -2.64
N GLY A 211 15.57 -8.17 -2.16
CA GLY A 211 16.73 -7.34 -1.83
C GLY A 211 17.38 -7.67 -0.48
N ALA A 212 16.85 -8.64 0.27
CA ALA A 212 17.43 -9.04 1.54
C ALA A 212 18.79 -9.72 1.33
N LYS A 213 19.75 -9.46 2.22
CA LYS A 213 21.10 -10.06 2.19
C LYS A 213 21.07 -11.59 2.02
N LYS A 214 20.09 -12.26 2.64
CA LYS A 214 19.91 -13.72 2.58
C LYS A 214 19.68 -14.23 1.15
N VAL A 215 18.95 -13.48 0.31
CA VAL A 215 18.72 -13.80 -1.10
C VAL A 215 19.93 -13.40 -1.93
N LEU A 216 20.41 -12.16 -1.78
CA LEU A 216 21.54 -11.63 -2.55
C LEU A 216 22.82 -12.48 -2.39
N THR A 217 23.02 -13.12 -1.22
CA THR A 217 24.19 -14.01 -0.99
C THR A 217 24.17 -15.26 -1.88
N ALA A 218 22.99 -15.72 -2.32
CA ALA A 218 22.86 -16.88 -3.19
C ALA A 218 23.10 -16.57 -4.68
N VAL A 219 23.07 -15.28 -5.04
CA VAL A 219 23.22 -14.78 -6.41
C VAL A 219 24.67 -14.87 -6.86
N ARG A 220 24.87 -15.21 -8.13
CA ARG A 220 26.15 -15.21 -8.84
C ARG A 220 26.08 -14.19 -9.98
N GLU A 221 26.96 -13.19 -9.92
CA GLU A 221 27.07 -12.14 -10.91
C GLU A 221 27.29 -12.71 -12.33
N GLY A 222 26.59 -12.16 -13.32
CA GLY A 222 26.66 -12.57 -14.72
C GLY A 222 26.01 -13.92 -15.03
N HIS A 223 25.54 -14.66 -14.02
CA HIS A 223 24.96 -16.00 -14.20
C HIS A 223 23.51 -16.08 -13.77
N THR A 224 23.21 -15.74 -12.51
CA THR A 224 21.89 -15.90 -11.93
C THR A 224 20.90 -14.99 -12.62
N ILE A 225 19.86 -15.56 -13.24
CA ILE A 225 18.74 -14.77 -13.75
C ILE A 225 17.93 -14.29 -12.55
N PHE A 226 17.82 -12.98 -12.37
CA PHE A 226 17.12 -12.38 -11.26
C PHE A 226 15.89 -11.64 -11.78
N VAL A 227 14.71 -12.13 -11.44
CA VAL A 227 13.45 -11.47 -11.81
C VAL A 227 12.75 -10.97 -10.57
N ALA A 228 12.45 -9.67 -10.48
CA ALA A 228 11.85 -9.06 -9.29
C ALA A 228 10.57 -8.27 -9.61
N ASN A 229 9.52 -8.55 -8.84
CA ASN A 229 8.27 -7.81 -8.87
C ASN A 229 8.44 -6.46 -8.18
N THR A 230 8.22 -5.36 -8.90
CA THR A 230 8.46 -4.01 -8.36
C THR A 230 7.28 -3.42 -7.60
N ALA A 231 6.20 -4.18 -7.43
CA ALA A 231 5.02 -3.72 -6.71
C ALA A 231 5.34 -3.35 -5.26
N GLU A 232 4.85 -2.19 -4.82
CA GLU A 232 5.00 -1.76 -3.44
C GLU A 232 3.99 -2.45 -2.52
N ILE A 233 4.38 -3.59 -1.96
CA ILE A 233 3.61 -4.29 -0.93
C ILE A 233 4.28 -4.02 0.41
N MET A 234 3.53 -3.47 1.37
CA MET A 234 4.06 -3.25 2.73
C MET A 234 4.16 -4.60 3.48
N PRO A 235 5.38 -5.07 3.84
CA PRO A 235 5.52 -6.25 4.67
C PRO A 235 4.94 -6.02 6.08
N GLY A 236 4.66 -7.10 6.81
CA GLY A 236 4.00 -7.03 8.11
C GLY A 236 4.74 -6.16 9.14
N GLU A 237 6.08 -6.20 9.14
CA GLU A 237 6.93 -5.41 10.03
C GLU A 237 6.76 -3.90 9.84
N PHE A 238 6.41 -3.47 8.63
CA PHE A 238 6.27 -2.06 8.26
C PHE A 238 4.81 -1.59 8.28
N ALA A 239 3.85 -2.47 8.54
CA ALA A 239 2.43 -2.12 8.63
C ALA A 239 2.13 -1.07 9.73
N ARG A 240 3.03 -0.92 10.71
CA ARG A 240 2.93 0.06 11.80
C ARG A 240 3.50 1.44 11.45
N SER A 241 4.25 1.55 10.36
CA SER A 241 4.90 2.79 9.95
C SER A 241 4.09 3.51 8.88
N ALA A 242 3.40 4.57 9.30
CA ALA A 242 2.46 5.30 8.45
C ALA A 242 3.11 5.90 7.19
N ASP A 243 4.35 6.38 7.32
CA ASP A 243 5.10 7.08 6.27
C ASP A 243 6.16 6.22 5.58
N PHE A 244 6.28 4.95 5.96
CA PHE A 244 7.34 4.10 5.39
C PHE A 244 7.14 3.95 3.88
N SER A 245 8.15 4.35 3.12
CA SER A 245 8.28 4.12 1.70
C SER A 245 9.37 3.08 1.47
N LEU A 246 9.19 2.26 0.45
CA LEU A 246 10.21 1.28 0.09
C LEU A 246 11.35 2.00 -0.63
N PRO A 247 12.63 1.73 -0.28
CA PRO A 247 13.77 2.29 -0.99
C PRO A 247 13.99 1.53 -2.30
N ILE A 248 13.00 1.58 -3.21
CA ILE A 248 12.90 0.77 -4.44
C ILE A 248 14.18 0.87 -5.27
N GLU A 249 14.64 2.09 -5.56
CA GLU A 249 15.82 2.28 -6.41
C GLU A 249 17.10 1.79 -5.73
N ARG A 250 17.19 1.88 -4.40
CA ARG A 250 18.31 1.29 -3.65
C ARG A 250 18.28 -0.24 -3.72
N LEU A 251 17.10 -0.85 -3.59
CA LEU A 251 16.92 -2.31 -3.69
C LEU A 251 17.23 -2.79 -5.10
N LYS A 252 16.72 -2.12 -6.14
CA LYS A 252 17.06 -2.41 -7.54
C LYS A 252 18.55 -2.28 -7.80
N LYS A 253 19.20 -1.24 -7.29
CA LYS A 253 20.66 -1.05 -7.40
C LYS A 253 21.42 -2.20 -6.73
N ALA A 254 21.00 -2.64 -5.54
CA ALA A 254 21.62 -3.77 -4.86
C ALA A 254 21.45 -5.09 -5.63
N ILE A 255 20.27 -5.32 -6.23
CA ILE A 255 19.99 -6.50 -7.05
C ILE A 255 20.85 -6.48 -8.33
N ARG A 256 20.92 -5.34 -9.03
CA ARG A 256 21.79 -5.16 -10.21
C ARG A 256 23.25 -5.40 -9.88
N ALA A 257 23.73 -4.87 -8.75
CA ALA A 257 25.10 -5.09 -8.30
C ALA A 257 25.39 -6.57 -7.96
N ALA A 258 24.39 -7.37 -7.57
CA ALA A 258 24.57 -8.77 -7.24
C ALA A 258 24.47 -9.69 -8.47
N ALA A 259 23.52 -9.45 -9.38
CA ALA A 259 23.25 -10.31 -10.53
C ALA A 259 23.96 -9.85 -11.82
N GLY A 260 24.29 -8.56 -11.94
CA GLY A 260 24.68 -7.90 -13.18
C GLY A 260 23.47 -7.28 -13.88
N ASP A 261 23.68 -6.19 -14.62
CA ASP A 261 22.61 -5.42 -15.29
C ASP A 261 21.84 -6.26 -16.32
N ASP A 262 22.54 -7.13 -17.06
CA ASP A 262 21.93 -7.99 -18.09
C ASP A 262 21.07 -9.13 -17.52
N LYS A 263 21.24 -9.46 -16.24
CA LYS A 263 20.54 -10.56 -15.58
C LYS A 263 19.48 -10.10 -14.58
N ALA A 264 19.43 -8.81 -14.27
CA ALA A 264 18.49 -8.22 -13.32
C ALA A 264 17.27 -7.62 -14.04
N HIS A 265 16.14 -8.32 -14.02
CA HIS A 265 14.90 -7.92 -14.67
C HIS A 265 13.84 -7.50 -13.66
N PHE A 266 13.19 -6.36 -13.94
CA PHE A 266 12.22 -5.74 -13.04
C PHE A 266 10.89 -5.48 -13.76
N PHE A 267 9.78 -5.93 -13.16
CA PHE A 267 8.46 -5.74 -13.73
C PHE A 267 7.38 -5.59 -12.65
N ASP A 268 6.39 -4.71 -12.85
CA ASP A 268 5.24 -4.60 -11.93
C ASP A 268 4.17 -5.64 -12.30
N ALA A 269 4.41 -6.88 -11.86
CA ALA A 269 3.51 -8.00 -12.13
C ALA A 269 2.19 -7.87 -11.37
N THR A 270 2.19 -7.26 -10.18
CA THR A 270 0.98 -7.07 -9.38
C THR A 270 -0.01 -6.13 -10.04
N ARG A 271 0.47 -4.97 -10.52
CA ARG A 271 -0.37 -4.01 -11.25
C ARG A 271 -0.89 -4.62 -12.54
N THR A 272 -0.03 -5.33 -13.27
CA THR A 272 -0.37 -5.97 -14.54
C THR A 272 -1.42 -7.07 -14.35
N ALA A 273 -1.24 -7.97 -13.37
CA ALA A 273 -2.24 -8.98 -13.04
C ALA A 273 -3.58 -8.35 -12.61
N THR A 274 -3.53 -7.25 -11.84
CA THR A 274 -4.74 -6.53 -11.43
C THR A 274 -5.48 -5.90 -12.61
N ALA A 275 -4.76 -5.43 -13.63
CA ALA A 275 -5.35 -4.88 -14.85
C ALA A 275 -5.90 -5.98 -15.77
N LEU A 276 -5.14 -7.07 -15.96
CA LEU A 276 -5.49 -8.16 -16.86
C LEU A 276 -6.55 -9.11 -16.31
N PHE A 277 -6.58 -9.35 -15.00
CA PHE A 277 -7.43 -10.38 -14.36
C PHE A 277 -8.34 -9.82 -13.27
N GLY A 278 -8.29 -8.52 -13.01
CA GLY A 278 -9.08 -7.86 -11.97
C GLY A 278 -8.65 -8.15 -10.54
N ASN A 279 -7.54 -8.86 -10.33
CA ASN A 279 -7.00 -9.20 -9.02
C ASN A 279 -5.48 -9.44 -9.07
N SER A 280 -4.83 -9.41 -7.91
CA SER A 280 -3.37 -9.55 -7.79
C SER A 280 -2.88 -11.00 -7.72
N LEU A 281 -3.75 -12.02 -7.69
CA LEU A 281 -3.35 -13.41 -7.41
C LEU A 281 -2.54 -14.04 -8.53
N GLY A 282 -2.73 -13.60 -9.78
CA GLY A 282 -1.96 -14.07 -10.93
C GLY A 282 -0.52 -13.54 -10.96
N ALA A 283 -0.13 -12.60 -10.09
CA ALA A 283 1.18 -11.94 -10.16
C ALA A 283 2.35 -12.91 -10.08
N ASN A 284 2.30 -13.93 -9.20
CA ASN A 284 3.40 -14.88 -9.05
C ASN A 284 3.52 -15.82 -10.27
N MET A 285 2.41 -16.22 -10.88
CA MET A 285 2.43 -17.02 -12.12
C MET A 285 2.88 -16.17 -13.31
N PHE A 286 2.52 -14.89 -13.33
CA PHE A 286 3.07 -13.94 -14.28
C PHE A 286 4.59 -13.82 -14.15
N MET A 287 5.11 -13.68 -12.93
CA MET A 287 6.55 -13.66 -12.67
C MET A 287 7.23 -14.95 -13.14
N LEU A 288 6.61 -16.12 -12.91
CA LEU A 288 7.12 -17.41 -13.41
C LEU A 288 7.23 -17.43 -14.94
N GLY A 289 6.22 -16.94 -15.65
CA GLY A 289 6.24 -16.83 -17.11
C GLY A 289 7.27 -15.83 -17.62
N PHE A 290 7.45 -14.73 -16.90
CA PHE A 290 8.48 -13.75 -17.19
C PHE A 290 9.88 -14.37 -17.06
N ALA A 291 10.14 -15.13 -16.00
CA ALA A 291 11.40 -15.86 -15.81
C ALA A 291 11.61 -16.96 -16.87
N PHE A 292 10.55 -17.68 -17.25
CA PHE A 292 10.61 -18.67 -18.31
C PHE A 292 11.12 -18.07 -19.62
N GLN A 293 10.55 -16.92 -20.03
CA GLN A 293 10.94 -16.27 -21.28
C GLN A 293 12.37 -15.71 -21.29
N HIS A 294 12.93 -15.41 -20.11
CA HIS A 294 14.35 -15.08 -19.96
C HIS A 294 15.28 -16.31 -19.89
N SER A 295 14.80 -17.50 -20.30
CA SER A 295 15.54 -18.77 -20.23
C SER A 295 15.93 -19.18 -18.80
N GLY A 296 15.12 -18.80 -17.81
CA GLY A 296 15.42 -19.03 -16.39
C GLY A 296 15.06 -20.41 -15.86
N LEU A 297 14.32 -21.22 -16.63
CA LEU A 297 13.78 -22.51 -16.20
C LEU A 297 14.39 -23.67 -17.00
N PRO A 298 14.72 -24.80 -16.36
CA PRO A 298 15.17 -26.03 -17.03
C PRO A 298 13.98 -26.94 -17.39
N LEU A 299 12.82 -26.37 -17.69
CA LEU A 299 11.55 -27.08 -17.88
C LEU A 299 10.85 -26.55 -19.12
N SER A 300 9.99 -27.37 -19.74
CA SER A 300 9.15 -26.97 -20.86
C SER A 300 7.95 -26.11 -20.42
N ALA A 301 7.40 -25.32 -21.35
CA ALA A 301 6.19 -24.55 -21.06
C ALA A 301 4.99 -25.48 -20.83
N GLU A 302 4.94 -26.58 -21.58
CA GLU A 302 3.90 -27.60 -21.55
C GLU A 302 3.82 -28.26 -20.17
N ALA A 303 4.97 -28.64 -19.59
CA ALA A 303 5.01 -29.21 -18.25
C ALA A 303 4.57 -28.21 -17.17
N VAL A 304 4.96 -26.94 -17.30
CA VAL A 304 4.55 -25.87 -16.36
C VAL A 304 3.04 -25.62 -16.45
N GLU A 305 2.48 -25.49 -17.66
CA GLU A 305 1.05 -25.32 -17.85
C GLU A 305 0.27 -26.55 -17.34
N LYS A 306 0.78 -27.77 -17.60
CA LYS A 306 0.16 -29.00 -17.09
C LYS A 306 0.20 -29.08 -15.56
N ALA A 307 1.30 -28.66 -14.93
CA ALA A 307 1.40 -28.58 -13.48
C ALA A 307 0.42 -27.56 -12.89
N ILE A 308 0.16 -26.44 -13.59
CA ILE A 308 -0.89 -25.47 -13.21
C ILE A 308 -2.28 -26.11 -13.28
N GLU A 309 -2.58 -26.90 -14.32
CA GLU A 309 -3.85 -27.63 -14.42
C GLU A 309 -4.05 -28.59 -13.26
N LEU A 310 -3.03 -29.38 -12.93
CA LEU A 310 -3.07 -30.36 -11.84
C LEU A 310 -3.16 -29.71 -10.46
N ASN A 311 -2.71 -28.47 -10.30
CA ASN A 311 -2.90 -27.70 -9.08
C ASN A 311 -4.39 -27.39 -8.81
N GLY A 312 -5.21 -27.27 -9.86
CA GLY A 312 -6.67 -27.15 -9.79
C GLY A 312 -7.21 -25.78 -9.35
N GLU A 313 -6.37 -24.85 -8.89
CA GLU A 313 -6.80 -23.53 -8.41
C GLU A 313 -6.74 -22.50 -9.54
N ALA A 314 -7.89 -21.92 -9.90
CA ALA A 314 -8.01 -20.83 -10.87
C ALA A 314 -7.21 -21.07 -12.18
N VAL A 315 -7.24 -22.31 -12.67
CA VAL A 315 -6.37 -22.83 -13.76
C VAL A 315 -6.29 -21.88 -14.95
N ALA A 316 -7.43 -21.49 -15.54
CA ALA A 316 -7.46 -20.62 -16.71
C ALA A 316 -6.77 -19.26 -16.48
N MET A 317 -6.95 -18.67 -15.29
CA MET A 317 -6.30 -17.41 -14.93
C MET A 317 -4.79 -17.59 -14.74
N ASN A 318 -4.35 -18.67 -14.09
CA ASN A 318 -2.94 -18.92 -13.83
C ASN A 318 -2.17 -19.25 -15.12
N ILE A 319 -2.76 -20.02 -16.04
CA ILE A 319 -2.19 -20.26 -17.38
C ILE A 319 -2.11 -18.93 -18.15
N ALA A 320 -3.18 -18.14 -18.17
CA ALA A 320 -3.16 -16.84 -18.82
C ALA A 320 -2.10 -15.91 -18.21
N ALA A 321 -1.95 -15.90 -16.88
CA ALA A 321 -0.93 -15.12 -16.18
C ALA A 321 0.49 -15.55 -16.58
N PHE A 322 0.76 -16.85 -16.62
CA PHE A 322 2.02 -17.40 -17.10
C PHE A 322 2.33 -16.96 -18.54
N ARG A 323 1.36 -17.07 -19.46
CA ARG A 323 1.53 -16.65 -20.86
C ARG A 323 1.73 -15.13 -21.02
N TRP A 324 0.97 -14.31 -20.29
CA TRP A 324 1.17 -12.86 -20.27
C TRP A 324 2.51 -12.45 -19.66
N GLY A 325 3.01 -13.20 -18.68
CA GLY A 325 4.36 -13.05 -18.14
C GLY A 325 5.42 -13.25 -19.22
N ARG A 326 5.26 -14.30 -20.05
CA ARG A 326 6.13 -14.55 -21.20
C ARG A 326 6.09 -13.40 -22.20
N ARG A 327 4.88 -12.93 -22.56
CA ARG A 327 4.71 -11.75 -23.43
C ARG A 327 5.42 -10.52 -22.88
N ALA A 328 5.33 -10.28 -21.58
CA ALA A 328 5.93 -9.11 -20.94
C ALA A 328 7.47 -9.14 -20.90
N ALA A 329 8.07 -10.33 -20.83
CA ALA A 329 9.52 -10.47 -20.94
C ALA A 329 10.01 -10.23 -22.39
N HIS A 330 9.23 -10.66 -23.39
CA HIS A 330 9.58 -10.45 -24.80
C HIS A 330 9.28 -9.02 -25.29
N GLN A 331 8.13 -8.46 -24.89
CA GLN A 331 7.64 -7.14 -25.28
C GLN A 331 7.12 -6.37 -24.05
N PRO A 332 8.02 -5.89 -23.18
CA PRO A 332 7.64 -5.23 -21.93
C PRO A 332 6.83 -3.96 -22.16
N ASP A 333 7.16 -3.18 -23.19
CA ASP A 333 6.51 -1.89 -23.43
C ASP A 333 5.09 -2.06 -24.01
N PHE A 334 4.85 -3.11 -24.78
CA PHE A 334 3.50 -3.47 -25.22
C PHE A 334 2.60 -3.78 -24.03
N VAL A 335 3.06 -4.63 -23.11
CA VAL A 335 2.27 -5.01 -21.92
C VAL A 335 2.09 -3.82 -20.98
N ARG A 336 3.13 -3.00 -20.78
CA ARG A 336 3.01 -1.73 -20.02
C ARG A 336 2.00 -0.78 -20.67
N GLY A 337 2.01 -0.69 -22.00
CA GLY A 337 1.06 0.11 -22.78
C GLY A 337 -0.38 -0.36 -22.58
N LEU A 338 -0.65 -1.67 -22.63
CA LEU A 338 -1.98 -2.23 -22.34
C LEU A 338 -2.46 -1.86 -20.94
N VAL A 339 -1.59 -1.95 -19.94
CA VAL A 339 -1.92 -1.61 -18.54
C VAL A 339 -2.04 -0.09 -18.33
N ALA A 340 -1.42 0.73 -19.18
CA ALA A 340 -1.48 2.18 -19.15
C ALA A 340 -2.71 2.75 -19.88
N GLN A 341 -3.28 2.04 -20.86
CA GLN A 341 -4.48 2.49 -21.54
C GLN A 341 -5.73 2.35 -20.65
N PRO A 342 -6.53 3.42 -20.49
CA PRO A 342 -7.84 3.28 -19.88
C PRO A 342 -8.75 2.52 -20.85
N GLY A 343 -9.00 1.24 -20.58
CA GLY A 343 -10.06 0.48 -21.25
C GLY A 343 -11.44 1.17 -21.14
N PRO A 344 -12.44 0.76 -21.93
CA PRO A 344 -13.78 1.38 -21.93
C PRO A 344 -14.57 1.17 -20.64
N THR A 345 -14.22 0.16 -19.83
CA THR A 345 -14.68 0.00 -18.42
C THR A 345 -13.71 0.59 -17.40
N ALA A 346 -12.62 1.20 -17.90
CA ALA A 346 -11.57 1.89 -17.18
C ALA A 346 -11.65 3.43 -17.35
N ALA A 347 -12.85 3.95 -17.64
CA ALA A 347 -13.22 5.33 -17.31
C ALA A 347 -13.07 5.66 -15.80
N GLY A 348 -12.70 4.69 -14.96
CA GLY A 348 -12.38 4.85 -13.54
C GLY A 348 -10.93 4.53 -13.12
N LYS A 349 -9.99 4.24 -14.04
CA LYS A 349 -8.58 3.92 -13.69
C LYS A 349 -7.52 4.85 -14.31
N ALA A 350 -7.91 5.83 -15.13
CA ALA A 350 -7.08 7.00 -15.45
C ALA A 350 -7.19 8.12 -14.38
N GLY A 351 -7.31 7.75 -13.09
CA GLY A 351 -7.60 8.69 -12.01
C GLY A 351 -6.64 8.66 -10.82
N GLN A 352 -5.42 8.11 -10.97
CA GLN A 352 -4.44 8.15 -9.86
C GLN A 352 -3.04 8.64 -10.24
N ALA A 353 -2.61 8.58 -11.51
CA ALA A 353 -1.37 9.23 -11.95
C ALA A 353 -1.62 10.54 -12.72
N THR A 354 -2.69 10.62 -13.51
CA THR A 354 -3.09 11.79 -14.30
C THR A 354 -3.95 12.81 -13.53
N ASP A 355 -4.34 12.49 -12.30
CA ASP A 355 -5.23 13.29 -11.45
C ASP A 355 -4.52 13.90 -10.24
N ILE A 356 -3.19 13.88 -10.16
CA ILE A 356 -2.45 14.62 -9.14
C ILE A 356 -1.98 15.93 -9.76
N ALA A 357 -2.34 17.06 -9.14
CA ALA A 357 -1.88 18.36 -9.58
C ALA A 357 -0.35 18.45 -9.50
N GLU A 358 0.29 18.65 -10.65
CA GLU A 358 1.74 18.76 -10.78
C GLU A 358 2.22 20.20 -10.58
N THR A 359 1.44 21.17 -11.06
CA THR A 359 1.80 22.59 -10.95
C THR A 359 1.27 23.21 -9.66
N LEU A 360 1.96 24.25 -9.15
CA LEU A 360 1.48 25.00 -7.99
C LEU A 360 0.10 25.61 -8.23
N ASP A 361 -0.17 26.10 -9.44
CA ASP A 361 -1.45 26.72 -9.78
C ASP A 361 -2.58 25.68 -9.78
N ASP A 362 -2.36 24.48 -10.31
CA ASP A 362 -3.32 23.38 -10.23
C ASP A 362 -3.57 22.94 -8.77
N ILE A 363 -2.50 22.86 -7.96
CA ILE A 363 -2.57 22.51 -6.54
C ILE A 363 -3.48 23.50 -5.80
N ILE A 364 -3.30 24.79 -6.05
CA ILE A 364 -4.07 25.87 -5.42
C ILE A 364 -5.52 25.85 -5.91
N ALA A 365 -5.74 25.79 -7.23
CA ALA A 365 -7.06 25.83 -7.84
C ALA A 365 -7.95 24.69 -7.35
N ARG A 366 -7.44 23.45 -7.36
CA ARG A 366 -8.19 22.28 -6.90
C ARG A 366 -8.55 22.35 -5.42
N ARG A 367 -7.61 22.79 -4.57
CA ARG A 367 -7.83 22.94 -3.12
C ARG A 367 -8.80 24.08 -2.82
N ALA A 368 -8.73 25.19 -3.55
CA ALA A 368 -9.69 26.29 -3.43
C ALA A 368 -11.11 25.86 -3.84
N ALA A 369 -11.25 25.08 -4.90
CA ALA A 369 -12.53 24.49 -5.32
C ALA A 369 -13.07 23.51 -4.26
N PHE A 370 -12.21 22.65 -3.71
CA PHE A 370 -12.59 21.76 -2.62
C PHE A 370 -13.05 22.53 -1.38
N LEU A 371 -12.31 23.57 -0.96
CA LEU A 371 -12.68 24.41 0.19
C LEU A 371 -13.98 25.21 -0.05
N THR A 372 -14.27 25.53 -1.31
CA THR A 372 -15.55 26.13 -1.70
C THR A 372 -16.71 25.16 -1.49
N ALA A 373 -16.55 23.90 -1.90
CA ALA A 373 -17.54 22.86 -1.63
C ALA A 373 -17.65 22.52 -0.13
N TYR A 374 -16.51 22.51 0.57
CA TYR A 374 -16.40 22.26 2.01
C TYR A 374 -17.22 23.25 2.84
N GLN A 375 -17.08 24.55 2.57
CA GLN A 375 -17.79 25.61 3.30
C GLN A 375 -18.54 26.53 2.34
N ASN A 376 -17.83 27.43 1.66
CA ASN A 376 -18.37 28.41 0.70
C ASN A 376 -17.24 29.09 -0.10
N ALA A 377 -17.61 29.89 -1.09
CA ALA A 377 -16.66 30.58 -1.97
C ALA A 377 -15.73 31.56 -1.23
N ALA A 378 -16.18 32.19 -0.15
CA ALA A 378 -15.33 33.07 0.66
C ALA A 378 -14.20 32.28 1.36
N TYR A 379 -14.48 31.06 1.81
CA TYR A 379 -13.50 30.18 2.42
C TYR A 379 -12.42 29.71 1.42
N GLY A 380 -12.82 29.37 0.19
CA GLY A 380 -11.90 29.09 -0.90
C GLY A 380 -11.01 30.29 -1.27
N ARG A 381 -11.59 31.50 -1.32
CA ARG A 381 -10.82 32.75 -1.55
C ARG A 381 -9.83 33.06 -0.44
N ARG A 382 -10.18 32.82 0.83
CA ARG A 382 -9.26 33.00 1.97
C ARG A 382 -7.99 32.17 1.80
N TYR A 383 -8.15 30.90 1.41
CA TYR A 383 -7.02 30.00 1.13
C TYR A 383 -6.14 30.53 0.00
N ALA A 384 -6.74 30.88 -1.14
CA ALA A 384 -6.00 31.40 -2.28
C ALA A 384 -5.28 32.72 -1.95
N GLY A 385 -5.92 33.62 -1.20
CA GLY A 385 -5.34 34.89 -0.79
C GLY A 385 -4.12 34.74 0.13
N LYS A 386 -4.18 33.84 1.12
CA LYS A 386 -3.02 33.56 2.00
C LYS A 386 -1.83 33.00 1.22
N LEU A 387 -2.08 32.14 0.23
CA LEU A 387 -1.01 31.60 -0.62
C LEU A 387 -0.48 32.61 -1.61
N ALA A 388 -1.31 33.51 -2.14
CA ALA A 388 -0.86 34.59 -3.01
C ALA A 388 0.13 35.51 -2.28
N ALA A 389 -0.15 35.86 -1.02
CA ALA A 389 0.75 36.66 -0.19
C ALA A 389 2.10 35.95 0.05
N LEU A 390 2.07 34.65 0.38
CA LEU A 390 3.27 33.86 0.60
C LEU A 390 4.09 33.69 -0.69
N ARG A 391 3.42 33.43 -1.82
CA ARG A 391 4.07 33.32 -3.14
C ARG A 391 4.77 34.61 -3.55
N ALA A 392 4.16 35.76 -3.28
CA ALA A 392 4.78 37.06 -3.54
C ALA A 392 6.04 37.28 -2.68
N ALA A 393 5.99 36.89 -1.40
CA ALA A 393 7.15 36.95 -0.51
C ALA A 393 8.28 36.00 -0.96
N GLU A 394 7.93 34.76 -1.34
CA GLU A 394 8.89 33.77 -1.84
C GLU A 394 9.54 34.23 -3.14
N ALA A 395 8.76 34.72 -4.11
CA ALA A 395 9.28 35.21 -5.39
C ALA A 395 10.23 36.41 -5.22
N LYS A 396 9.98 37.29 -4.23
CA LYS A 396 10.85 38.42 -3.90
C LYS A 396 12.16 37.96 -3.25
N ALA A 397 12.10 36.96 -2.37
CA ALA A 397 13.26 36.46 -1.64
C ALA A 397 14.15 35.53 -2.49
N VAL A 398 13.54 34.66 -3.29
CA VAL A 398 14.20 33.66 -4.13
C VAL A 398 13.43 33.50 -5.45
N PRO A 399 13.80 34.25 -6.50
CA PRO A 399 13.16 34.14 -7.80
C PRO A 399 13.18 32.71 -8.35
N GLY A 400 12.03 32.23 -8.82
CA GLY A 400 11.86 30.88 -9.37
C GLY A 400 11.58 29.76 -8.34
N SER A 401 11.73 30.03 -7.03
CA SER A 401 11.34 29.05 -6.00
C SER A 401 9.82 28.97 -5.85
N THR A 402 9.31 27.75 -5.69
CA THR A 402 7.92 27.48 -5.30
C THR A 402 7.82 26.53 -4.11
N ALA A 403 8.94 26.14 -3.51
CA ALA A 403 9.01 25.09 -2.51
C ALA A 403 8.19 25.42 -1.25
N VAL A 404 8.28 26.67 -0.77
CA VAL A 404 7.57 27.12 0.44
C VAL A 404 6.07 27.22 0.14
N SER A 405 5.72 27.83 -1.00
CA SER A 405 4.33 27.96 -1.46
C SER A 405 3.67 26.60 -1.67
N GLN A 406 4.36 25.62 -2.25
CA GLN A 406 3.84 24.26 -2.43
C GLN A 406 3.61 23.55 -1.09
N ALA A 407 4.57 23.65 -0.16
CA ALA A 407 4.44 23.08 1.18
C ALA A 407 3.25 23.70 1.93
N ALA A 408 3.13 25.03 1.90
CA ALA A 408 2.03 25.76 2.50
C ALA A 408 0.69 25.44 1.85
N ALA A 409 0.64 25.31 0.52
CA ALA A 409 -0.59 25.00 -0.21
C ALA A 409 -1.20 23.67 0.25
N ARG A 410 -0.37 22.63 0.43
CA ARG A 410 -0.81 21.32 0.89
C ARG A 410 -1.24 21.34 2.37
N ASN A 411 -0.48 22.01 3.22
CA ASN A 411 -0.66 21.95 4.68
C ASN A 411 -1.70 22.95 5.22
N LEU A 412 -1.82 24.13 4.62
CA LEU A 412 -2.91 25.06 4.92
C LEU A 412 -4.25 24.42 4.58
N PHE A 413 -4.34 23.80 3.39
CA PHE A 413 -5.55 23.06 2.99
C PHE A 413 -5.91 21.97 4.00
N LYS A 414 -4.93 21.19 4.46
CA LYS A 414 -5.14 20.13 5.47
C LYS A 414 -5.73 20.68 6.78
N LEU A 415 -5.31 21.87 7.22
CA LEU A 415 -5.82 22.50 8.45
C LEU A 415 -7.14 23.25 8.25
N MET A 416 -7.44 23.70 7.03
CA MET A 416 -8.72 24.34 6.69
C MET A 416 -9.83 23.31 6.39
N ALA A 417 -9.50 22.22 5.71
CA ALA A 417 -10.41 21.13 5.40
C ALA A 417 -10.37 20.04 6.48
N ILE A 418 -10.66 20.41 7.74
CA ILE A 418 -10.76 19.43 8.81
C ILE A 418 -11.90 18.46 8.51
N LYS A 419 -11.64 17.16 8.71
CA LYS A 419 -12.64 16.11 8.52
C LYS A 419 -13.52 15.99 9.75
N ASP A 420 -14.27 17.05 9.98
CA ASP A 420 -15.29 17.10 11.01
C ASP A 420 -16.54 16.31 10.63
N GLU A 421 -17.53 16.32 11.52
CA GLU A 421 -18.75 15.54 11.38
C GLU A 421 -19.52 15.91 10.09
N TYR A 422 -19.56 17.22 9.76
CA TYR A 422 -20.20 17.73 8.54
C TYR A 422 -19.44 17.30 7.27
N GLU A 423 -18.11 17.36 7.29
CA GLU A 423 -17.30 17.01 6.13
C GLU A 423 -17.25 15.51 5.89
N VAL A 424 -17.11 14.70 6.94
CA VAL A 424 -17.19 13.24 6.81
C VAL A 424 -18.54 12.85 6.21
N ALA A 425 -19.62 13.49 6.67
CA ALA A 425 -20.96 13.28 6.11
C ALA A 425 -21.05 13.67 4.62
N ARG A 426 -20.48 14.82 4.24
CA ARG A 426 -20.41 15.26 2.84
C ARG A 426 -19.63 14.27 1.98
N LEU A 427 -18.45 13.82 2.43
CA LEU A 427 -17.59 12.86 1.70
C LEU A 427 -18.21 11.46 1.56
N TYR A 428 -19.21 11.12 2.37
CA TYR A 428 -20.02 9.91 2.16
C TYR A 428 -21.20 10.13 1.20
N THR A 429 -21.66 11.38 1.02
CA THR A 429 -22.94 11.68 0.35
C THR A 429 -22.80 12.51 -0.94
N ASP A 430 -21.61 13.01 -1.27
CA ASP A 430 -21.33 13.80 -2.48
C ASP A 430 -21.22 12.99 -3.78
N GLY A 431 -21.47 11.68 -3.71
CA GLY A 431 -21.43 10.75 -4.85
C GLY A 431 -20.07 10.09 -5.09
N SER A 432 -18.96 10.68 -4.61
CA SER A 432 -17.63 10.10 -4.78
C SER A 432 -17.51 8.71 -4.13
N PHE A 433 -18.05 8.56 -2.93
CA PHE A 433 -18.09 7.29 -2.21
C PHE A 433 -18.88 6.20 -2.94
N ALA A 434 -20.04 6.55 -3.50
CA ALA A 434 -20.86 5.61 -4.26
C ALA A 434 -20.16 5.18 -5.57
N ALA A 435 -19.50 6.11 -6.24
CA ALA A 435 -18.69 5.81 -7.43
C ALA A 435 -17.54 4.84 -7.09
N GLU A 436 -16.81 5.08 -5.99
CA GLU A 436 -15.70 4.22 -5.60
C GLU A 436 -16.16 2.83 -5.14
N LEU A 437 -17.27 2.74 -4.39
CA LEU A 437 -17.92 1.46 -4.10
C LEU A 437 -18.31 0.72 -5.38
N GLY A 438 -18.89 1.44 -6.35
CA GLY A 438 -19.28 0.90 -7.65
C GLY A 438 -18.11 0.36 -8.45
N LYS A 439 -16.91 0.97 -8.35
CA LYS A 439 -15.69 0.45 -8.98
C LYS A 439 -15.22 -0.87 -8.35
N GLN A 440 -15.35 -1.03 -7.03
CA GLN A 440 -14.81 -2.19 -6.33
C GLN A 440 -15.79 -3.37 -6.21
N PHE A 441 -17.09 -3.10 -6.08
CA PHE A 441 -18.12 -4.10 -5.87
C PHE A 441 -19.14 -4.09 -7.01
N GLN A 442 -19.51 -5.27 -7.50
CA GLN A 442 -20.58 -5.44 -8.48
C GLN A 442 -21.95 -5.28 -7.82
N SER A 443 -22.09 -5.85 -6.62
CA SER A 443 -23.31 -5.80 -5.82
C SER A 443 -22.98 -5.92 -4.34
N TYR A 444 -23.85 -5.39 -3.49
CA TYR A 444 -23.84 -5.57 -2.05
C TYR A 444 -25.26 -5.47 -1.50
N GLU A 445 -25.50 -6.04 -0.32
CA GLU A 445 -26.82 -6.02 0.32
C GLU A 445 -27.01 -4.76 1.18
N ARG A 446 -26.04 -4.49 2.05
CA ARG A 446 -26.12 -3.36 2.99
C ARG A 446 -24.76 -2.85 3.44
N LEU A 447 -24.74 -1.58 3.83
CA LEU A 447 -23.57 -0.92 4.41
C LEU A 447 -23.71 -0.80 5.93
N GLU A 448 -22.59 -0.94 6.62
CA GLU A 448 -22.46 -0.70 8.06
C GLU A 448 -21.26 0.22 8.30
N PHE A 449 -21.50 1.31 9.02
CA PHE A 449 -20.53 2.37 9.28
C PHE A 449 -19.98 2.25 10.70
N HIS A 450 -18.68 2.50 10.87
CA HIS A 450 -17.99 2.41 12.16
C HIS A 450 -17.59 3.80 12.65
N LEU A 451 -18.39 4.37 13.56
CA LEU A 451 -18.24 5.76 13.99
C LEU A 451 -18.15 5.84 15.51
N ALA A 452 -17.49 6.88 16.03
CA ALA A 452 -17.50 7.23 17.44
C ALA A 452 -18.07 8.65 17.60
N PRO A 453 -19.40 8.83 17.61
CA PRO A 453 -20.00 10.16 17.70
C PRO A 453 -19.58 10.84 19.02
N PRO A 454 -19.19 12.12 19.02
CA PRO A 454 -18.68 12.80 20.23
C PRO A 454 -19.66 12.82 21.41
N ILE A 455 -20.97 12.90 21.12
CA ILE A 455 -22.04 13.07 22.12
C ILE A 455 -22.65 11.73 22.54
N MET A 456 -22.74 10.76 21.61
CA MET A 456 -23.37 9.45 21.84
C MET A 456 -22.37 8.29 21.91
N GLY A 457 -21.07 8.59 21.90
CA GLY A 457 -20.00 7.62 21.80
C GLY A 457 -19.78 6.84 23.09
N ARG A 458 -19.64 5.51 22.97
CA ARG A 458 -19.23 4.65 24.09
C ARG A 458 -17.78 4.93 24.46
N ARG A 459 -17.44 4.78 25.74
CA ARG A 459 -16.05 4.81 26.24
C ARG A 459 -15.61 3.40 26.66
N GLY A 460 -14.33 3.10 26.47
CA GLY A 460 -13.69 1.88 26.94
C GLY A 460 -13.37 1.93 28.44
N ASN A 461 -12.90 0.81 28.99
CA ASN A 461 -12.48 0.70 30.39
C ASN A 461 -11.24 1.58 30.70
N ASP A 462 -10.48 1.92 29.67
CA ASP A 462 -9.35 2.86 29.64
C ASP A 462 -9.79 4.33 29.46
N GLY A 463 -11.11 4.60 29.39
CA GLY A 463 -11.67 5.92 29.16
C GLY A 463 -11.63 6.39 27.71
N SER A 464 -11.05 5.61 26.78
CA SER A 464 -10.90 6.01 25.38
C SER A 464 -12.22 5.87 24.60
N PRO A 465 -12.53 6.76 23.64
CA PRO A 465 -13.72 6.62 22.80
C PRO A 465 -13.69 5.33 21.98
N ARG A 466 -14.78 4.57 21.98
CA ARG A 466 -14.97 3.35 21.21
C ARG A 466 -15.93 3.57 20.05
N LYS A 467 -15.58 2.99 18.89
CA LYS A 467 -16.46 2.99 17.73
C LYS A 467 -17.66 2.08 17.98
N SER A 468 -18.80 2.54 17.46
CA SER A 468 -20.06 1.81 17.41
C SER A 468 -20.44 1.58 15.95
N SER A 469 -21.16 0.49 15.70
CA SER A 469 -21.68 0.15 14.38
C SER A 469 -23.02 0.85 14.13
N PHE A 470 -23.16 1.45 12.96
CA PHE A 470 -24.39 2.08 12.50
C PHE A 470 -24.84 1.45 11.18
N GLY A 471 -26.14 1.15 11.07
CA GLY A 471 -26.71 0.53 9.87
C GLY A 471 -26.88 1.50 8.69
N PRO A 472 -27.54 1.05 7.61
CA PRO A 472 -27.74 1.82 6.38
C PRO A 472 -28.45 3.17 6.56
N TRP A 473 -29.29 3.29 7.61
CA TRP A 473 -30.00 4.53 7.92
C TRP A 473 -29.05 5.72 8.14
N MET A 474 -27.80 5.46 8.54
CA MET A 474 -26.77 6.48 8.74
C MET A 474 -26.51 7.30 7.47
N MET A 475 -26.72 6.75 6.28
CA MET A 475 -26.63 7.51 5.03
C MET A 475 -27.65 8.66 4.95
N LYS A 476 -28.86 8.49 5.50
CA LYS A 476 -29.83 9.58 5.61
C LYS A 476 -29.35 10.62 6.62
N GLY A 477 -28.81 10.17 7.75
CA GLY A 477 -28.19 11.04 8.76
C GLY A 477 -27.05 11.89 8.18
N PHE A 478 -26.17 11.28 7.39
CA PHE A 478 -25.10 12.00 6.71
C PHE A 478 -25.63 13.04 5.71
N ARG A 479 -26.71 12.78 4.98
CA ARG A 479 -27.27 13.80 4.07
C ARG A 479 -27.77 15.03 4.82
N VAL A 480 -28.48 14.81 5.93
CA VAL A 480 -28.96 15.90 6.80
C VAL A 480 -27.77 16.67 7.36
N LEU A 481 -26.78 15.96 7.92
CA LEU A 481 -25.62 16.58 8.51
C LEU A 481 -24.78 17.35 7.48
N ALA A 482 -24.59 16.81 6.28
CA ALA A 482 -23.89 17.50 5.18
C ALA A 482 -24.60 18.80 4.76
N ALA A 483 -25.94 18.82 4.76
CA ALA A 483 -26.72 20.03 4.49
C ALA A 483 -26.58 21.09 5.61
N MET A 484 -26.30 20.67 6.84
CA MET A 484 -26.09 21.54 8.00
C MET A 484 -24.68 22.14 8.08
N LYS A 485 -23.83 21.99 7.05
CA LYS A 485 -22.46 22.54 7.02
C LYS A 485 -22.38 24.05 7.31
N GLY A 486 -23.46 24.80 7.04
CA GLY A 486 -23.55 26.23 7.34
C GLY A 486 -23.50 26.56 8.83
N LEU A 487 -23.81 25.60 9.70
CA LEU A 487 -23.70 25.76 11.15
C LEU A 487 -22.25 25.75 11.64
N ARG A 488 -21.32 25.18 10.86
CA ARG A 488 -19.90 25.07 11.23
C ARG A 488 -19.33 26.42 11.66
N GLY A 489 -18.78 26.46 12.88
CA GLY A 489 -18.18 27.67 13.43
C GLY A 489 -19.16 28.75 13.92
N THR A 490 -20.48 28.50 13.84
CA THR A 490 -21.49 29.38 14.44
C THR A 490 -21.76 29.00 15.91
N ALA A 491 -22.52 29.81 16.64
CA ALA A 491 -22.93 29.49 18.02
C ALA A 491 -23.77 28.20 18.11
N PHE A 492 -24.43 27.81 17.01
CA PHE A 492 -25.25 26.59 16.90
C PHE A 492 -24.43 25.34 16.54
N ASP A 493 -23.11 25.47 16.40
CA ASP A 493 -22.22 24.34 16.16
C ASP A 493 -21.97 23.55 17.46
N LEU A 494 -22.86 22.60 17.77
CA LEU A 494 -22.75 21.76 18.96
C LEU A 494 -21.42 20.98 19.02
N PHE A 495 -20.91 20.52 17.87
CA PHE A 495 -19.63 19.81 17.79
C PHE A 495 -18.46 20.76 18.02
N GLY A 496 -18.60 22.03 17.62
CA GLY A 496 -17.62 23.09 17.78
C GLY A 496 -17.19 23.36 19.23
N TYR A 497 -17.98 22.96 20.24
CA TYR A 497 -17.61 23.15 21.65
C TYR A 497 -16.67 22.07 22.20
N THR A 498 -16.46 20.96 21.47
CA THR A 498 -15.57 19.88 21.89
C THR A 498 -14.10 20.34 21.97
N ALA A 499 -13.32 19.67 22.84
CA ALA A 499 -11.89 19.96 22.97
C ALA A 499 -11.13 19.75 21.65
N GLU A 500 -11.52 18.76 20.84
CA GLU A 500 -10.92 18.48 19.53
C GLU A 500 -11.15 19.64 18.55
N ARG A 501 -12.38 20.15 18.41
CA ARG A 501 -12.67 21.28 17.50
C ARG A 501 -12.03 22.59 17.98
N ARG A 502 -11.92 22.82 19.29
CA ARG A 502 -11.15 23.96 19.84
C ARG A 502 -9.67 23.87 19.49
N MET A 503 -9.06 22.69 19.67
CA MET A 503 -7.66 22.45 19.30
C MET A 503 -7.41 22.68 17.81
N GLU A 504 -8.29 22.18 16.92
CA GLU A 504 -8.13 22.36 15.47
C GLU A 504 -8.19 23.82 15.02
N ARG A 505 -9.12 24.61 15.58
CA ARG A 505 -9.18 26.05 15.30
C ARG A 505 -7.91 26.78 15.78
N GLN A 506 -7.39 26.41 16.95
CA GLN A 506 -6.13 26.94 17.45
C GLN A 506 -4.95 26.54 16.56
N LEU A 507 -4.92 25.29 16.05
CA LEU A 507 -3.88 24.84 15.11
C LEU A 507 -3.91 25.62 13.80
N LEU A 508 -5.09 25.87 13.22
CA LEU A 508 -5.22 26.68 12.02
C LEU A 508 -4.73 28.12 12.26
N ALA A 509 -5.18 28.76 13.35
CA ALA A 509 -4.77 30.13 13.68
C ALA A 509 -3.25 30.24 13.91
N ARG A 510 -2.66 29.27 14.62
CA ARG A 510 -1.20 29.22 14.82
C ARG A 510 -0.45 29.03 13.51
N TYR A 511 -0.94 28.16 12.63
CA TYR A 511 -0.30 27.93 11.35
C TYR A 511 -0.41 29.13 10.41
N GLU A 512 -1.52 29.86 10.40
CA GLU A 512 -1.63 31.12 9.67
C GLU A 512 -0.63 32.16 10.16
N ALA A 513 -0.40 32.25 11.48
CA ALA A 513 0.64 33.10 12.05
C ALA A 513 2.07 32.62 11.67
N ASP A 514 2.29 31.30 11.61
CA ASP A 514 3.57 30.74 11.14
C ASP A 514 3.83 31.11 9.67
N LEU A 515 2.81 31.07 8.81
CA LEU A 515 2.94 31.48 7.41
C LEU A 515 3.26 32.98 7.27
N GLU A 516 2.70 33.82 8.14
CA GLU A 516 3.02 35.26 8.19
C GLU A 516 4.47 35.50 8.65
N LEU A 517 4.92 34.77 9.67
CA LEU A 517 6.31 34.79 10.13
C LEU A 517 7.28 34.33 9.04
N ILE A 518 6.95 33.24 8.33
CA ILE A 518 7.72 32.77 7.19
C ILE A 518 7.78 33.87 6.13
N ALA A 519 6.65 34.43 5.72
CA ALA A 519 6.59 35.49 4.71
C ALA A 519 7.48 36.70 5.07
N GLY A 520 7.55 37.08 6.34
CA GLY A 520 8.38 38.18 6.83
C GLY A 520 9.88 37.87 6.99
N SER A 521 10.26 36.59 7.11
CA SER A 521 11.64 36.15 7.40
C SER A 521 12.33 35.45 6.24
N LEU A 522 11.63 35.27 5.11
CA LEU A 522 12.12 34.60 3.91
C LEU A 522 13.38 35.27 3.35
N GLY A 523 14.39 34.43 3.10
CA GLY A 523 15.62 34.76 2.41
C GLY A 523 16.27 33.47 1.87
N PRO A 524 17.25 33.56 0.95
CA PRO A 524 17.84 32.39 0.30
C PRO A 524 18.33 31.32 1.28
N ALA A 525 18.96 31.72 2.38
CA ALA A 525 19.50 30.81 3.40
C ALA A 525 18.46 30.20 4.36
N ARG A 526 17.18 30.62 4.27
CA ARG A 526 16.11 30.20 5.18
C ARG A 526 15.00 29.40 4.50
N VAL A 527 15.07 29.19 3.19
CA VAL A 527 14.05 28.45 2.43
C VAL A 527 13.83 27.06 3.01
N ASP A 528 14.89 26.29 3.29
CA ASP A 528 14.76 24.93 3.82
C ASP A 528 14.07 24.90 5.19
N ALA A 529 14.39 25.84 6.07
CA ALA A 529 13.76 25.96 7.38
C ALA A 529 12.28 26.37 7.24
N ALA A 530 11.97 27.28 6.32
CA ALA A 530 10.61 27.70 6.01
C ALA A 530 9.77 26.57 5.42
N VAL A 531 10.31 25.78 4.49
CA VAL A 531 9.64 24.58 3.93
C VAL A 531 9.37 23.56 5.02
N ALA A 532 10.35 23.29 5.89
CA ALA A 532 10.20 22.35 6.99
C ALA A 532 9.11 22.80 7.96
N LEU A 533 9.12 24.08 8.38
CA LEU A 533 8.09 24.64 9.26
C LEU A 533 6.69 24.61 8.62
N ALA A 534 6.59 25.02 7.34
CA ALA A 534 5.35 24.94 6.58
C ALA A 534 4.83 23.51 6.44
N SER A 535 5.70 22.50 6.54
CA SER A 535 5.36 21.08 6.39
C SER A 535 4.91 20.40 7.68
N VAL A 536 5.06 21.03 8.85
CA VAL A 536 4.70 20.45 10.16
C VAL A 536 3.28 19.88 10.22
N PRO A 537 2.23 20.52 9.65
CA PRO A 537 0.87 19.97 9.71
C PRO A 537 0.73 18.59 9.04
N ALA A 538 1.66 18.18 8.17
CA ALA A 538 1.66 16.84 7.56
C ALA A 538 1.79 15.72 8.61
N LEU A 539 2.38 16.01 9.77
CA LEU A 539 2.51 15.10 10.90
C LEU A 539 1.19 14.89 11.66
N ILE A 540 0.23 15.81 11.54
CA ILE A 540 -1.04 15.77 12.29
C ILE A 540 -2.06 14.94 11.51
N ARG A 541 -2.16 13.64 11.83
CA ARG A 541 -3.08 12.70 11.16
C ARG A 541 -3.93 11.93 12.15
N GLY A 542 -5.05 11.41 11.65
CA GLY A 542 -5.95 10.53 12.40
C GLY A 542 -7.13 11.28 12.98
N TYR A 543 -7.80 10.64 13.94
CA TYR A 543 -9.03 11.11 14.58
C TYR A 543 -8.93 10.97 16.10
N GLY A 544 -9.63 11.82 16.86
CA GLY A 544 -9.71 11.74 18.31
C GLY A 544 -8.34 11.62 18.97
N HIS A 545 -8.15 10.60 19.80
CA HIS A 545 -6.90 10.39 20.55
C HIS A 545 -5.67 10.18 19.65
N VAL A 546 -5.82 9.55 18.47
CA VAL A 546 -4.72 9.36 17.50
C VAL A 546 -4.26 10.71 16.94
N ARG A 547 -5.21 11.61 16.66
CA ARG A 547 -4.90 12.95 16.17
C ARG A 547 -4.28 13.81 17.27
N GLN A 548 -4.80 13.72 18.49
CA GLN A 548 -4.27 14.45 19.64
C GLN A 548 -2.80 14.09 19.92
N ALA A 549 -2.48 12.79 19.94
CA ALA A 549 -1.10 12.33 20.10
C ALA A 549 -0.19 12.82 18.95
N SER A 550 -0.69 12.81 17.72
CA SER A 550 0.05 13.32 16.55
C SER A 550 0.26 14.83 16.60
N ALA A 551 -0.74 15.60 17.07
CA ALA A 551 -0.65 17.04 17.25
C ALA A 551 0.37 17.44 18.32
N GLN A 552 0.47 16.68 19.42
CA GLN A 552 1.49 16.90 20.46
C GLN A 552 2.91 16.70 19.90
N LYS A 553 3.13 15.64 19.13
CA LYS A 553 4.43 15.41 18.45
C LYS A 553 4.76 16.55 17.48
N ALA A 554 3.77 16.98 16.68
CA ALA A 554 3.93 18.09 15.74
C ALA A 554 4.24 19.42 16.45
N ALA A 555 3.69 19.65 17.64
CA ALA A 555 3.99 20.86 18.43
C ALA A 555 5.46 20.93 18.87
N GLY A 556 6.05 19.79 19.27
CA GLY A 556 7.48 19.71 19.59
C GLY A 556 8.36 20.00 18.37
N GLU A 557 8.01 19.43 17.22
CA GLU A 557 8.75 19.67 15.97
C GLU A 557 8.60 21.12 15.47
N ARG A 558 7.41 21.72 15.61
CA ARG A 558 7.18 23.14 15.31
C ARG A 558 8.13 24.04 16.09
N GLN A 559 8.26 23.80 17.40
CA GLN A 559 9.10 24.62 18.26
C GLN A 559 10.57 24.58 17.81
N ARG A 560 11.08 23.37 17.53
CA ARG A 560 12.43 23.16 17.00
C ARG A 560 12.66 23.90 15.67
N LEU A 561 11.68 23.88 14.78
CA LEU A 561 11.79 24.52 13.46
C LEU A 561 11.65 26.05 13.52
N LEU A 562 10.88 26.59 14.49
CA LEU A 562 10.83 28.02 14.75
C LEU A 562 12.17 28.56 15.24
N GLU A 563 12.82 27.84 16.14
CA GLU A 563 14.17 28.18 16.62
C GLU A 563 15.18 28.17 15.46
N ARG A 564 15.11 27.16 14.59
CA ARG A 564 15.94 27.07 13.38
C ARG A 564 15.68 28.18 12.36
N LEU A 565 14.43 28.64 12.22
CA LEU A 565 14.10 29.75 11.33
C LEU A 565 14.61 31.09 11.88
N SER A 566 14.60 31.23 13.20
CA SER A 566 15.02 32.44 13.92
C SER A 566 16.53 32.54 14.08
N SER A 567 17.25 31.41 14.11
CA SER A 567 18.72 31.42 14.19
C SER A 567 19.34 31.93 12.89
N THR A 568 20.40 32.74 13.02
CA THR A 568 21.22 33.14 11.88
C THR A 568 21.94 31.91 11.35
N PRO A 569 21.84 31.58 10.04
CA PRO A 569 22.58 30.45 9.49
C PRO A 569 24.06 30.69 9.73
N ALA A 570 24.71 29.81 10.49
CA ALA A 570 26.16 29.83 10.65
C ALA A 570 26.77 29.73 9.24
N ARG A 571 27.71 30.62 8.92
CA ARG A 571 28.58 30.44 7.75
C ARG A 571 29.16 29.03 7.84
N PRO A 572 29.16 28.24 6.76
CA PRO A 572 29.89 26.99 6.76
C PRO A 572 31.37 27.33 6.91
N GLU A 573 31.90 27.22 8.12
CA GLU A 573 33.34 27.15 8.33
C GLU A 573 33.78 25.82 7.70
N LEU A 574 34.48 25.92 6.58
CA LEU A 574 35.31 24.84 6.06
C LEU A 574 36.35 24.54 7.13
N GLN A 575 36.07 23.58 8.00
CA GLN A 575 37.12 22.90 8.75
C GLN A 575 37.92 22.11 7.73
N ALA A 576 39.07 22.64 7.36
CA ALA A 576 40.13 21.88 6.71
C ALA A 576 40.47 20.71 7.63
N ALA A 577 40.31 19.49 7.15
CA ALA A 577 40.82 18.30 7.81
C ALA A 577 42.33 18.27 7.60
N GLU A 578 43.09 18.41 8.69
CA GLU A 578 44.43 17.84 8.82
C GLU A 578 44.34 16.38 9.26
#